data_AF-A0A3D1R304-F1
#
_entry.id   AF-A0A3D1R304-F1
#
_cell.length_a   1.000
_cell.length_b   1.000
_cell.length_c   1.000
_cell.angle_alpha   90.00
_cell.angle_beta   90.00
_cell.angle_gamma   90.00
#
_symmetry.space_group_name_H-M   'P 1'
#
loop_
_entity.id
_entity.type
_entity.pdbx_description
1 polymer ?
#
loop_
_entity_poly.entity_id
_entity_poly.type
_entity_poly.pdbx_seq_one_letter_code
_entity_poly.pdbx_strand_id
1 'polypeptide(L)'
;MRRCILAEVFEMPKFIHAADLHIDSPLVGLDAYEGAPVERIRGATREALKNLVQLALDERAAFLVIAGDVYDQRPLLETSLFFRGQMQRLADASIPVVIVRGNHDHAGIAPRNVVLPDNVHVLDDAKAESVLLPEAGAVVHGRSYPRPDCVADLVDGYPAPVPGLLNVGLLHTGLGSVDPEHPNYAPTSSARLSAFGYQY
;
A
#
# COMPACT_ATOMS: atom_id res chain seq x y z
N MET A 1 5.60 31.55 -38.50
CA MET A 1 6.31 31.01 -37.32
C MET A 1 5.59 29.76 -36.86
N ARG A 2 6.14 28.57 -37.16
CA ARG A 2 5.60 27.30 -36.66
C ARG A 2 6.11 27.12 -35.23
N ARG A 3 5.21 27.14 -34.23
CA ARG A 3 5.54 26.73 -32.86
C ARG A 3 5.89 25.24 -32.92
N CYS A 4 7.17 24.91 -32.71
CA CYS A 4 7.56 23.57 -32.33
C CYS A 4 6.91 23.29 -30.97
N ILE A 5 5.88 22.44 -30.96
CA ILE A 5 5.46 21.76 -29.75
C ILE A 5 6.50 20.66 -29.57
N LEU A 6 7.53 20.94 -28.79
CA LEU A 6 8.32 19.88 -28.17
C LEU A 6 7.31 19.17 -27.24
N ALA A 7 6.85 17.99 -27.66
CA ALA A 7 6.20 17.09 -26.72
C ALA A 7 7.26 16.80 -25.66
N GLU A 8 7.09 17.37 -24.47
CA GLU A 8 7.81 16.90 -23.29
C GLU A 8 7.49 15.41 -23.19
N VAL A 9 8.50 14.58 -23.43
CA VAL A 9 8.40 13.16 -23.14
C VAL A 9 8.33 13.09 -21.63
N PHE A 10 7.12 13.02 -21.09
CA PHE A 10 6.92 12.81 -19.66
C PHE A 10 7.46 11.41 -19.36
N GLU A 11 8.62 11.36 -18.74
CA GLU A 11 9.19 10.09 -18.27
C GLU A 11 8.23 9.53 -17.21
N MET A 12 7.78 8.29 -17.39
CA MET A 12 6.87 7.69 -16.41
C MET A 12 7.55 7.66 -15.04
N PRO A 13 6.87 8.11 -13.97
CA PRO A 13 7.47 8.15 -12.65
C PRO A 13 7.81 6.72 -12.21
N LYS A 14 9.03 6.53 -11.71
CA LYS A 14 9.41 5.29 -11.04
C LYS A 14 8.78 5.29 -9.65
N PHE A 15 7.97 4.30 -9.33
CA PHE A 15 7.38 4.12 -7.99
C PHE A 15 7.55 2.68 -7.53
N ILE A 16 7.36 2.46 -6.23
CA ILE A 16 7.42 1.12 -5.63
C ILE A 16 6.01 0.73 -5.15
N HIS A 17 5.64 -0.52 -5.40
CA HIS A 17 4.44 -1.14 -4.87
C HIS A 17 4.84 -2.29 -3.92
N ALA A 18 4.30 -2.25 -2.70
CA ALA A 18 4.41 -3.31 -1.71
C ALA A 18 3.02 -3.65 -1.11
N ALA A 19 2.91 -4.79 -0.45
CA ALA A 19 1.72 -5.23 0.28
C ALA A 19 2.13 -6.25 1.36
N ASP A 20 1.20 -6.64 2.23
CA ASP A 20 1.33 -7.81 3.12
C ASP A 20 2.62 -7.79 3.96
N LEU A 21 2.91 -6.64 4.57
CA LEU A 21 4.13 -6.45 5.36
C LEU A 21 4.09 -7.22 6.67
N HIS A 22 2.88 -7.36 7.27
CA HIS A 22 2.62 -8.07 8.52
C HIS A 22 3.73 -7.87 9.58
N ILE A 23 4.03 -6.60 9.89
CA ILE A 23 5.19 -6.25 10.72
C ILE A 23 5.04 -6.86 12.11
N ASP A 24 6.09 -7.57 12.55
CA ASP A 24 6.20 -8.28 13.83
C ASP A 24 5.27 -9.49 13.95
N SER A 25 4.63 -9.92 12.86
CA SER A 25 3.88 -11.17 12.86
C SER A 25 4.82 -12.37 12.99
N PRO A 26 4.48 -13.34 13.84
CA PRO A 26 5.30 -14.53 14.02
C PRO A 26 5.29 -15.38 12.75
N LEU A 27 6.48 -15.67 12.24
CA LEU A 27 6.72 -16.61 11.15
C LEU A 27 6.65 -18.06 11.67
N VAL A 28 5.45 -18.48 12.08
CA VAL A 28 5.21 -19.77 12.76
C VAL A 28 5.68 -20.94 11.90
N GLY A 29 6.45 -21.86 12.52
CA GLY A 29 6.91 -23.09 11.88
C GLY A 29 8.26 -22.97 11.17
N LEU A 30 8.78 -21.76 10.96
CA LEU A 30 10.12 -21.54 10.38
C LEU A 30 11.26 -21.79 11.38
N ASP A 31 10.96 -21.91 12.67
CA ASP A 31 11.88 -22.22 13.76
C ASP A 31 11.79 -23.69 14.25
N ALA A 32 10.98 -24.53 13.60
CA ALA A 32 10.68 -25.88 14.05
C ALA A 32 11.76 -26.94 13.73
N TYR A 33 13.03 -26.54 13.59
CA TYR A 33 14.15 -27.46 13.33
C TYR A 33 15.44 -27.03 14.07
N GLU A 34 16.30 -28.01 14.35
CA GLU A 34 17.57 -27.78 15.05
C GLU A 34 18.52 -26.91 14.21
N GLY A 35 19.02 -25.82 14.81
CA GLY A 35 19.89 -24.84 14.13
C GLY A 35 19.16 -23.74 13.37
N ALA A 36 17.83 -23.62 13.48
CA ALA A 36 17.08 -22.54 12.86
C ALA A 36 17.57 -21.15 13.35
N PRO A 37 17.71 -20.14 12.46
CA PRO A 37 18.18 -18.82 12.82
C PRO A 37 17.05 -17.99 13.46
N VAL A 38 16.59 -18.41 14.65
CA VAL A 38 15.41 -17.88 15.36
C VAL A 38 15.43 -16.35 15.45
N GLU A 39 16.57 -15.75 15.81
CA GLU A 39 16.68 -14.29 15.94
C GLU A 39 16.54 -13.57 14.59
N ARG A 40 17.01 -14.17 13.50
CA ARG A 40 16.82 -13.62 12.14
C ARG A 40 15.36 -13.73 11.70
N ILE A 41 14.71 -14.83 12.04
CA ILE A 41 13.29 -15.07 11.72
C ILE A 41 12.42 -14.05 12.47
N ARG A 42 12.69 -13.81 13.76
CA ARG A 42 11.97 -12.82 14.59
C ARG A 42 12.08 -11.39 14.04
N GLY A 43 13.22 -11.01 13.46
CA GLY A 43 13.44 -9.68 12.90
C GLY A 43 13.09 -9.53 11.42
N ALA A 44 12.70 -10.61 10.73
CA ALA A 44 12.66 -10.66 9.28
C ALA A 44 11.71 -9.61 8.65
N THR A 45 10.51 -9.42 9.21
CA THR A 45 9.54 -8.45 8.71
C THR A 45 10.03 -7.00 8.89
N ARG A 46 10.73 -6.71 10.00
CA ARG A 46 11.34 -5.40 10.22
C ARG A 46 12.47 -5.14 9.25
N GLU A 47 13.32 -6.13 9.01
CA GLU A 47 14.39 -6.04 8.00
C GLU A 47 13.83 -5.90 6.58
N ALA A 48 12.74 -6.60 6.25
CA ALA A 48 12.05 -6.44 4.97
C ALA A 48 11.54 -5.00 4.77
N LEU A 49 10.90 -4.40 5.78
CA LEU A 49 10.49 -2.99 5.71
C LEU A 49 11.69 -2.04 5.58
N LYS A 50 12.78 -2.27 6.33
CA LYS A 50 14.00 -1.45 6.21
C LYS A 50 14.56 -1.52 4.80
N ASN A 51 14.59 -2.70 4.19
CA ASN A 51 15.07 -2.92 2.83
C ASN A 51 14.15 -2.26 1.81
N LEU A 52 12.82 -2.33 1.99
CA LEU A 52 11.84 -1.63 1.16
C LEU A 52 12.07 -0.11 1.18
N VAL A 53 12.22 0.46 2.37
CA VAL A 53 12.49 1.90 2.52
C VAL A 53 13.85 2.27 1.95
N GLN A 54 14.88 1.44 2.17
CA GLN A 54 16.20 1.69 1.59
C GLN A 54 16.16 1.66 0.05
N LEU A 55 15.44 0.69 -0.53
CA LEU A 55 15.26 0.60 -1.98
C LEU A 55 14.55 1.84 -2.54
N ALA A 56 13.50 2.32 -1.87
CA ALA A 56 12.80 3.55 -2.27
C ALA A 56 13.73 4.77 -2.30
N LEU A 57 14.61 4.89 -1.31
CA LEU A 57 15.60 5.96 -1.23
C LEU A 57 16.68 5.82 -2.31
N ASP A 58 17.24 4.63 -2.48
CA ASP A 58 18.33 4.36 -3.43
C ASP A 58 17.87 4.58 -4.88
N GLU A 59 16.66 4.12 -5.20
CA GLU A 59 16.06 4.25 -6.52
C GLU A 59 15.46 5.63 -6.79
N ARG A 60 15.43 6.50 -5.77
CA ARG A 60 14.76 7.81 -5.77
C ARG A 60 13.32 7.68 -6.27
N ALA A 61 12.58 6.75 -5.67
CA ALA A 61 11.20 6.50 -6.04
C ALA A 61 10.38 7.79 -5.92
N ALA A 62 9.57 8.09 -6.94
CA ALA A 62 8.68 9.24 -6.95
C ALA A 62 7.59 9.11 -5.89
N PHE A 63 7.19 7.88 -5.54
CA PHE A 63 6.29 7.55 -4.44
C PHE A 63 6.35 6.06 -4.11
N LEU A 64 5.78 5.69 -2.95
CA LEU A 64 5.55 4.31 -2.52
C LEU A 64 4.04 4.08 -2.34
N VAL A 65 3.53 2.95 -2.84
CA VAL A 65 2.18 2.47 -2.51
C VAL A 65 2.24 1.19 -1.68
N ILE A 66 1.38 1.10 -0.66
CA ILE A 66 1.23 -0.08 0.19
C ILE A 66 -0.21 -0.59 0.09
N ALA A 67 -0.41 -1.75 -0.54
CA ALA A 67 -1.71 -2.33 -0.85
C ALA A 67 -2.27 -3.20 0.28
N GLY A 68 -2.29 -2.69 1.51
CA GLY A 68 -2.88 -3.38 2.66
C GLY A 68 -1.91 -4.19 3.52
N ASP A 69 -2.45 -4.60 4.66
CA ASP A 69 -1.85 -5.52 5.63
C ASP A 69 -0.43 -5.12 6.06
N VAL A 70 -0.30 -3.86 6.52
CA VAL A 70 0.89 -3.40 7.24
C VAL A 70 1.06 -4.18 8.54
N TYR A 71 -0.06 -4.51 9.19
CA TYR A 71 -0.11 -5.25 10.44
C TYR A 71 -1.10 -6.42 10.32
N ASP A 72 -0.81 -7.53 11.01
CA ASP A 72 -1.72 -8.68 11.07
C ASP A 72 -2.87 -8.49 12.09
N GLN A 73 -2.65 -7.61 13.07
CA GLN A 73 -3.59 -7.28 14.12
C GLN A 73 -3.23 -5.92 14.71
N ARG A 74 -3.94 -5.49 15.75
CA ARG A 74 -3.63 -4.26 16.48
C ARG A 74 -2.15 -4.22 16.89
N PRO A 75 -1.33 -3.29 16.37
CA PRO A 75 0.09 -3.28 16.64
C PRO A 75 0.40 -2.86 18.08
N LEU A 76 1.55 -3.33 18.57
CA LEU A 76 2.18 -2.78 19.76
C LEU A 76 2.67 -1.36 19.47
N LEU A 77 2.82 -0.53 20.52
CA LEU A 77 3.32 0.84 20.36
C LEU A 77 4.70 0.86 19.69
N GLU A 78 5.58 -0.07 20.05
CA GLU A 78 6.91 -0.19 19.46
C GLU A 78 6.85 -0.45 17.96
N THR A 79 5.99 -1.37 17.52
CA THR A 79 5.76 -1.67 16.10
C THR A 79 5.26 -0.43 15.35
N SER A 80 4.31 0.31 15.93
CA SER A 80 3.81 1.56 15.33
C SER A 80 4.88 2.66 15.26
N LEU A 81 5.72 2.79 16.30
CA LEU A 81 6.84 3.75 16.31
C LEU A 81 7.92 3.34 15.29
N PHE A 82 8.19 2.05 15.15
CA PHE A 82 9.12 1.52 14.16
C PHE A 82 8.64 1.84 12.74
N PHE A 83 7.38 1.53 12.41
CA PHE A 83 6.80 1.87 11.11
C PHE A 83 6.84 3.38 10.85
N ARG A 84 6.40 4.20 11.80
CA ARG A 84 6.50 5.66 11.72
C ARG A 84 7.93 6.12 11.45
N GLY A 85 8.92 5.53 12.12
CA GLY A 85 10.33 5.84 11.91
C GLY A 85 10.80 5.54 10.48
N GLN A 86 10.34 4.43 9.88
CA GLN A 86 10.62 4.12 8.48
C GLN A 86 9.93 5.09 7.52
N MET A 87 8.68 5.48 7.79
CA MET A 87 7.97 6.49 7.00
C MET A 87 8.62 7.88 7.10
N GLN A 88 9.15 8.24 8.27
CA GLN A 88 9.88 9.49 8.47
C GLN A 88 11.12 9.58 7.57
N ARG A 89 11.85 8.47 7.38
CA ARG A 89 13.00 8.44 6.46
C ARG A 89 12.61 8.78 5.02
N LEU A 90 11.43 8.33 4.58
CA LEU A 90 10.87 8.68 3.27
C LEU A 90 10.41 10.15 3.24
N ALA A 91 9.83 10.64 4.33
CA ALA A 91 9.42 12.04 4.47
C ALA A 91 10.63 12.99 4.34
N ASP A 92 11.76 12.65 4.99
CA ASP A 92 13.00 13.42 4.94
C ASP A 92 13.60 13.49 3.51
N ALA A 93 13.22 12.54 2.64
CA ALA A 93 13.58 12.50 1.22
C ALA A 93 12.46 12.98 0.27
N SER A 94 11.36 13.53 0.82
CA SER A 94 10.19 13.99 0.06
C SER A 94 9.52 12.90 -0.77
N ILE A 95 9.56 11.64 -0.33
CA ILE A 95 8.89 10.51 -0.98
C ILE A 95 7.51 10.31 -0.32
N PRO A 96 6.40 10.60 -1.01
CA PRO A 96 5.06 10.35 -0.49
C PRO A 96 4.74 8.85 -0.47
N VAL A 97 3.91 8.46 0.48
CA VAL A 97 3.46 7.08 0.69
C VAL A 97 1.94 7.05 0.68
N VAL A 98 1.33 6.23 -0.16
CA VAL A 98 -0.12 6.02 -0.19
C VAL A 98 -0.45 4.59 0.25
N ILE A 99 -1.37 4.45 1.20
CA ILE A 99 -1.69 3.18 1.85
C ILE A 99 -3.20 2.95 1.77
N VAL A 100 -3.62 1.75 1.35
CA VAL A 100 -4.92 1.19 1.72
C VAL A 100 -4.72 0.22 2.87
N ARG A 101 -5.71 0.13 3.78
CA ARG A 101 -5.76 -0.94 4.79
C ARG A 101 -6.34 -2.20 4.18
N GLY A 102 -5.77 -3.34 4.52
CA GLY A 102 -6.29 -4.67 4.18
C GLY A 102 -7.24 -5.19 5.24
N ASN A 103 -7.61 -6.47 5.15
CA ASN A 103 -8.57 -7.06 6.08
C ASN A 103 -7.97 -7.26 7.49
N HIS A 104 -6.65 -7.36 7.63
CA HIS A 104 -6.00 -7.56 8.93
C HIS A 104 -5.80 -6.26 9.71
N ASP A 105 -5.46 -5.17 9.03
CA ASP A 105 -5.27 -3.84 9.63
C ASP A 105 -6.41 -2.86 9.31
N HIS A 106 -7.60 -3.41 9.09
CA HIS A 106 -8.84 -2.69 8.76
C HIS A 106 -9.15 -1.55 9.73
N ALA A 107 -9.99 -0.59 9.30
CA ALA A 107 -10.20 0.66 10.03
C ALA A 107 -10.80 0.51 11.45
N GLY A 108 -11.57 -0.55 11.69
CA GLY A 108 -12.07 -0.91 13.03
C GLY A 108 -10.97 -1.24 14.06
N ILE A 109 -9.75 -1.53 13.64
CA ILE A 109 -8.59 -1.68 14.53
C ILE A 109 -7.84 -0.34 14.55
N ALA A 110 -8.30 0.57 15.42
CA ALA A 110 -7.63 1.85 15.59
C ALA A 110 -6.13 1.64 15.90
N PRO A 111 -5.17 2.15 15.12
CA PRO A 111 -3.78 2.17 15.56
C PRO A 111 -3.69 2.92 16.90
N ARG A 112 -2.75 2.55 17.77
CA ARG A 112 -2.46 3.37 18.97
C ARG A 112 -2.11 4.78 18.49
N ASN A 113 -2.41 5.81 19.30
CA ASN A 113 -2.26 7.25 19.00
C ASN A 113 -0.84 7.67 18.53
N VAL A 114 -0.41 7.18 17.37
CA VAL A 114 0.86 7.44 16.70
C VAL A 114 0.50 8.19 15.45
N VAL A 115 0.85 9.48 15.43
CA VAL A 115 0.66 10.34 14.28
C VAL A 115 1.73 9.99 13.24
N LEU A 116 1.28 9.54 12.06
CA LEU A 116 2.15 9.32 10.90
C LEU A 116 2.66 10.66 10.36
N PRO A 117 3.82 10.70 9.71
CA PRO A 117 4.31 11.94 9.10
C PRO A 117 3.43 12.36 7.92
N ASP A 118 3.46 13.64 7.58
CA ASP A 118 2.54 14.27 6.61
C ASP A 118 2.67 13.71 5.18
N ASN A 119 3.76 13.00 4.86
CA ASN A 119 3.96 12.35 3.57
C ASN A 119 3.16 11.04 3.44
N VAL A 120 2.52 10.56 4.51
CA VAL A 120 1.75 9.30 4.50
C VAL A 120 0.26 9.59 4.37
N HIS A 121 -0.33 9.08 3.30
CA HIS A 121 -1.75 9.16 3.00
C HIS A 121 -2.39 7.78 3.17
N VAL A 122 -3.19 7.62 4.23
CA VAL A 122 -4.01 6.41 4.41
C VAL A 122 -5.40 6.69 3.83
N LEU A 123 -5.80 5.92 2.82
CA LEU A 123 -7.07 6.11 2.12
C LEU A 123 -8.26 5.68 3.00
N ASP A 124 -9.38 6.37 2.84
CA ASP A 124 -10.63 6.20 3.58
C ASP A 124 -11.27 4.81 3.39
N ASP A 125 -11.98 4.32 4.40
CA ASP A 125 -12.68 3.03 4.35
C ASP A 125 -14.19 3.15 4.03
N ALA A 126 -14.78 4.32 4.26
CA ALA A 126 -16.19 4.58 4.00
C ALA A 126 -16.46 4.86 2.51
N LYS A 127 -15.52 5.47 1.79
CA LYS A 127 -15.63 5.74 0.34
C LYS A 127 -14.30 5.65 -0.37
N ALA A 128 -14.35 5.37 -1.68
CA ALA A 128 -13.17 5.51 -2.52
C ALA A 128 -12.77 6.98 -2.68
N GLU A 129 -11.47 7.23 -2.75
CA GLU A 129 -10.92 8.57 -2.94
C GLU A 129 -9.64 8.55 -3.79
N SER A 130 -9.11 9.74 -4.07
CA SER A 130 -7.90 9.95 -4.86
C SER A 130 -6.89 10.81 -4.11
N VAL A 131 -5.64 10.39 -4.09
CA VAL A 131 -4.51 11.22 -3.64
C VAL A 131 -3.71 11.66 -4.85
N LEU A 132 -3.70 12.98 -5.09
CA LEU A 132 -2.87 13.58 -6.13
C LEU A 132 -1.43 13.68 -5.64
N LEU A 133 -0.49 13.28 -6.50
CA LEU A 133 0.95 13.39 -6.29
C LEU A 133 1.53 14.28 -7.42
N PRO A 134 1.40 15.62 -7.32
CA PRO A 134 1.69 16.51 -8.44
C PRO A 134 3.15 16.45 -8.90
N GLU A 135 4.08 16.34 -7.95
CA GLU A 135 5.52 16.24 -8.25
C GLU A 135 5.88 14.95 -8.98
N ALA A 136 5.12 13.88 -8.77
CA ALA A 136 5.27 12.61 -9.47
C ALA A 136 4.48 12.54 -10.78
N GLY A 137 3.61 13.52 -11.08
CA GLY A 137 2.68 13.42 -12.20
C GLY A 137 1.74 12.21 -12.09
N ALA A 138 1.36 11.84 -10.85
CA ALA A 138 0.58 10.64 -10.57
C ALA A 138 -0.64 10.93 -9.69
N VAL A 139 -1.59 10.01 -9.71
CA VAL A 139 -2.74 9.96 -8.81
C VAL A 139 -2.96 8.51 -8.37
N VAL A 140 -3.18 8.31 -7.07
CA VAL A 140 -3.50 7.00 -6.51
C VAL A 140 -4.97 7.00 -6.08
N HIS A 141 -5.74 6.08 -6.64
CA HIS A 141 -7.14 5.85 -6.31
C HIS A 141 -7.24 4.63 -5.42
N GLY A 142 -8.08 4.67 -4.39
CA GLY A 142 -8.24 3.49 -3.56
C GLY A 142 -9.30 3.62 -2.48
N ARG A 143 -9.48 2.53 -1.75
CA ARG A 143 -10.38 2.41 -0.60
C ARG A 143 -9.86 1.36 0.36
N SER A 144 -9.85 1.69 1.65
CA SER A 144 -9.45 0.79 2.73
C SER A 144 -10.57 -0.16 3.15
N TYR A 145 -10.21 -1.27 3.79
CA TYR A 145 -11.19 -2.15 4.46
C TYR A 145 -11.83 -1.48 5.69
N PRO A 146 -13.16 -1.45 5.77
CA PRO A 146 -13.85 -0.96 6.97
C PRO A 146 -13.83 -1.99 8.11
N ARG A 147 -13.90 -3.28 7.77
CA ARG A 147 -14.01 -4.42 8.70
C ARG A 147 -13.36 -5.66 8.09
N PRO A 148 -12.96 -6.67 8.89
CA PRO A 148 -12.12 -7.77 8.40
C PRO A 148 -12.87 -8.74 7.47
N ASP A 149 -14.18 -8.89 7.65
CA ASP A 149 -15.05 -9.80 6.91
C ASP A 149 -15.87 -9.11 5.81
N CYS A 150 -15.31 -8.06 5.21
CA CYS A 150 -16.01 -7.31 4.18
C CYS A 150 -16.24 -8.19 2.94
N VAL A 151 -17.49 -8.38 2.53
CA VAL A 151 -17.88 -9.13 1.31
C VAL A 151 -18.36 -8.22 0.18
N ALA A 152 -18.33 -6.90 0.39
CA ALA A 152 -18.70 -5.92 -0.63
C ALA A 152 -17.53 -5.70 -1.60
N ASP A 153 -17.83 -5.48 -2.88
CA ASP A 153 -16.82 -5.10 -3.86
C ASP A 153 -16.34 -3.67 -3.57
N LEU A 154 -15.13 -3.55 -3.02
CA LEU A 154 -14.61 -2.26 -2.55
C LEU A 154 -14.23 -1.30 -3.69
N VAL A 155 -14.25 -1.76 -4.95
CA VAL A 155 -14.01 -0.89 -6.11
C VAL A 155 -15.21 0.01 -6.43
N ASP A 156 -16.35 -0.24 -5.79
CA ASP A 156 -17.53 0.59 -5.95
C ASP A 156 -17.25 2.05 -5.59
N GLY A 157 -17.48 2.93 -6.55
CA GLY A 157 -17.25 4.37 -6.42
C GLY A 157 -15.83 4.83 -6.74
N TYR A 158 -14.96 3.94 -7.24
CA TYR A 158 -13.62 4.36 -7.71
C TYR A 158 -13.74 5.47 -8.77
N PRO A 159 -12.97 6.56 -8.66
CA PRO A 159 -13.11 7.72 -9.55
C PRO A 159 -12.73 7.42 -11.01
N ALA A 160 -13.20 8.24 -11.95
CA ALA A 160 -12.68 8.19 -13.32
C ALA A 160 -11.18 8.60 -13.35
N PRO A 161 -10.39 8.08 -14.30
CA PRO A 161 -8.98 8.45 -14.43
C PRO A 161 -8.83 9.95 -14.69
N VAL A 162 -7.83 10.56 -14.05
CA VAL A 162 -7.41 11.94 -14.27
C VAL A 162 -6.55 12.01 -15.53
N PRO A 163 -6.99 12.73 -16.57
CA PRO A 163 -6.22 12.83 -17.82
C PRO A 163 -4.85 13.49 -17.62
N GLY A 164 -3.83 12.93 -18.26
CA GLY A 164 -2.47 13.47 -18.24
C GLY A 164 -1.64 13.09 -16.99
N LEU A 165 -2.20 12.29 -16.07
CA LEU A 165 -1.45 11.72 -14.94
C LEU A 165 -1.32 10.19 -15.09
N LEU A 166 -0.32 9.63 -14.42
CA LEU A 166 -0.30 8.19 -14.12
C LEU A 166 -1.38 7.89 -13.08
N ASN A 167 -2.41 7.14 -13.46
CA ASN A 167 -3.48 6.69 -12.59
C ASN A 167 -3.16 5.29 -12.07
N VAL A 168 -3.04 5.17 -10.76
CA VAL A 168 -2.76 3.93 -10.03
C VAL A 168 -4.01 3.56 -9.23
N GLY A 169 -4.61 2.40 -9.49
CA GLY A 169 -5.65 1.81 -8.67
C GLY A 169 -5.06 0.94 -7.57
N LEU A 170 -5.39 1.24 -6.32
CA LEU A 170 -4.86 0.56 -5.14
C LEU A 170 -5.99 -0.13 -4.36
N LEU A 171 -5.95 -1.45 -4.32
CA LEU A 171 -6.98 -2.28 -3.70
C LEU A 171 -6.35 -3.52 -3.06
N HIS A 172 -6.76 -3.83 -1.84
CA HIS A 172 -6.52 -5.13 -1.22
C HIS A 172 -7.76 -6.01 -1.46
N THR A 173 -7.62 -7.19 -2.08
CA THR A 173 -8.79 -8.01 -2.51
C THR A 173 -8.43 -9.46 -2.79
N GLY A 174 -9.38 -10.38 -2.59
CA GLY A 174 -9.32 -11.74 -3.10
C GLY A 174 -9.71 -11.84 -4.58
N LEU A 175 -8.84 -11.43 -5.50
CA LEU A 175 -9.13 -11.40 -6.94
C LEU A 175 -9.57 -12.77 -7.48
N GLY A 176 -10.81 -12.87 -7.96
CA GLY A 176 -11.31 -14.07 -8.63
C GLY A 176 -11.39 -15.34 -7.77
N SER A 177 -11.28 -15.22 -6.44
CA SER A 177 -11.31 -16.39 -5.56
C SER A 177 -12.72 -16.99 -5.49
N VAL A 178 -12.84 -18.26 -5.90
CA VAL A 178 -14.06 -19.09 -5.78
C VAL A 178 -13.86 -20.17 -4.71
N ASP A 179 -12.77 -20.05 -3.94
CA ASP A 179 -12.32 -21.05 -2.99
C ASP A 179 -13.20 -21.03 -1.73
N PRO A 180 -13.87 -22.16 -1.38
CA PRO A 180 -14.61 -22.27 -0.13
C PRO A 180 -13.73 -22.24 1.13
N GLU A 181 -12.43 -22.57 1.03
CA GLU A 181 -11.48 -22.62 2.16
C GLU A 181 -10.86 -21.25 2.47
N HIS A 182 -10.83 -20.35 1.49
CA HIS A 182 -10.36 -18.97 1.64
C HIS A 182 -11.51 -18.00 1.40
N PRO A 183 -12.17 -17.49 2.45
CA PRO A 183 -13.28 -16.57 2.30
C PRO A 183 -12.87 -15.38 1.42
N ASN A 184 -13.62 -15.18 0.33
CA ASN A 184 -13.35 -14.13 -0.64
C ASN A 184 -13.77 -12.78 -0.04
N TYR A 185 -12.82 -12.12 0.64
CA TYR A 185 -12.99 -10.80 1.19
C TYR A 185 -12.78 -9.74 0.10
N ALA A 186 -13.70 -8.77 0.07
CA ALA A 186 -13.87 -7.75 -0.95
C ALA A 186 -13.74 -8.29 -2.39
N PRO A 187 -14.58 -9.26 -2.79
CA PRO A 187 -14.48 -9.93 -4.07
C PRO A 187 -14.58 -8.93 -5.23
N THR A 188 -13.63 -9.01 -6.17
CA THR A 188 -13.71 -8.28 -7.44
C THR A 188 -13.20 -9.12 -8.61
N SER A 189 -13.27 -8.58 -9.83
CA SER A 189 -12.78 -9.24 -11.05
C SER A 189 -11.78 -8.39 -11.82
N SER A 190 -10.84 -9.04 -12.51
CA SER A 190 -9.86 -8.37 -13.36
C SER A 190 -10.51 -7.54 -14.48
N ALA A 191 -11.63 -8.01 -15.03
CA ALA A 191 -12.43 -7.28 -16.01
C ALA A 191 -12.97 -5.97 -15.43
N ARG A 192 -13.45 -6.00 -14.17
CA ARG A 192 -13.96 -4.79 -13.49
C ARG A 192 -12.84 -3.80 -13.21
N LEU A 193 -11.70 -4.27 -12.69
CA LEU A 193 -10.52 -3.43 -12.45
C LEU A 193 -10.01 -2.78 -13.74
N SER A 194 -9.91 -3.55 -14.83
CA SER A 194 -9.44 -3.04 -16.12
C SER A 194 -10.40 -2.02 -16.75
N ALA A 195 -11.70 -2.10 -16.45
CA ALA A 195 -12.70 -1.19 -17.01
C ALA A 195 -12.54 0.27 -16.53
N PHE A 196 -11.83 0.52 -15.42
CA PHE A 196 -11.52 1.89 -14.97
C PHE A 196 -10.50 2.59 -15.87
N GLY A 197 -9.71 1.86 -16.64
CA GLY A 197 -8.72 2.43 -17.56
C GLY A 197 -7.51 3.08 -16.86
N TYR A 198 -7.25 2.71 -15.61
CA TYR A 198 -6.02 3.06 -14.91
C TYR A 198 -4.81 2.39 -15.56
N GLN A 199 -3.63 2.99 -15.40
CA GLN A 199 -2.40 2.48 -16.00
C GLN A 199 -1.73 1.41 -15.15
N TYR A 200 -2.02 1.39 -13.85
CA TYR A 200 -1.55 0.39 -12.89
C TYR A 200 -2.65 0.05 -11.90
#